data_AF-A0A655JSZ7-F1
#
_entry.id   AF-A0A655JSZ7-F1
#
_cell.length_a   1.000
_cell.length_b   1.000
_cell.length_c   1.000
_cell.angle_alpha   90.00
_cell.angle_beta   90.00
_cell.angle_gamma   90.00
#
_symmetry.space_group_name_H-M   'P 1'
#
loop_
_entity.id
_entity.type
_entity.pdbx_description
1 polymer ?
#
loop_
_entity_poly.entity_id
_entity_poly.type
_entity_poly.pdbx_seq_one_letter_code
_entity_poly.pdbx_strand_id
1 'polypeptide(L)'
;MAKHADIVVPTTTSFERDDFAASKTNPTLIAMPAMVPPYANARDDYHTFSALAHRLGFGKQFTEGRSAREWLEHMYDKWSAELDFPVPSFAEFWRTGRLELPCRTVPGTPPGMNRPNG
;
A
#
# COMPACT_ATOMS: atom_id res chain seq x y z
N MET A 1 -21.01 -2.12 13.34
CA MET A 1 -21.16 -0.65 13.30
C MET A 1 -22.03 -0.15 12.13
N ALA A 2 -22.14 -0.85 10.98
CA ALA A 2 -23.02 -0.41 9.88
C ALA A 2 -24.54 -0.49 10.15
N LYS A 3 -25.00 -1.33 11.10
CA LYS A 3 -26.44 -1.61 11.35
C LYS A 3 -27.26 -0.42 11.87
N HIS A 4 -26.60 0.66 12.28
CA HIS A 4 -27.24 1.86 12.83
C HIS A 4 -26.90 3.13 12.03
N ALA A 5 -26.34 2.99 10.83
CA ALA A 5 -26.01 4.12 9.99
C ALA A 5 -27.19 4.47 9.07
N ASP A 6 -27.45 5.77 8.87
CA ASP A 6 -28.42 6.24 7.88
C ASP A 6 -27.96 5.98 6.43
N ILE A 7 -26.65 6.04 6.21
CA ILE A 7 -26.02 5.81 4.90
C ILE A 7 -24.88 4.82 5.09
N VAL A 8 -24.88 3.78 4.24
CA VAL A 8 -23.80 2.80 4.15
C VAL A 8 -23.22 2.85 2.74
N VAL A 9 -21.90 3.04 2.65
CA VAL A 9 -21.16 3.01 1.39
C VAL A 9 -20.30 1.75 1.36
N PRO A 10 -20.51 0.83 0.40
CA PRO A 10 -19.73 -0.40 0.32
C PRO A 10 -18.30 -0.12 -0.14
N THR A 11 -17.31 -0.67 0.59
CA THR A 11 -15.88 -0.56 0.25
C THR A 11 -15.29 -1.91 -0.13
N THR A 12 -14.21 -1.88 -0.92
CA THR A 12 -13.46 -3.07 -1.31
C THR A 12 -12.64 -3.64 -0.16
N THR A 13 -12.45 -4.95 -0.20
CA THR A 13 -11.41 -5.64 0.58
C THR A 13 -10.02 -5.40 -0.03
N SER A 14 -8.97 -5.75 0.69
CA SER A 14 -7.59 -5.68 0.19
C SER A 14 -7.33 -6.60 -1.02
N PHE A 15 -8.17 -7.60 -1.30
CA PHE A 15 -8.00 -8.47 -2.46
C PHE A 15 -8.59 -7.88 -3.75
N GLU A 16 -9.39 -6.83 -3.63
CA GLU A 16 -10.13 -6.21 -4.73
C GLU A 16 -9.48 -4.91 -5.22
N ARG A 17 -8.28 -4.57 -4.71
CA ARG A 17 -7.54 -3.35 -5.06
C ARG A 17 -6.04 -3.59 -5.02
N ASP A 18 -5.30 -2.74 -5.74
CA ASP A 18 -3.85 -2.69 -5.66
C ASP A 18 -3.39 -1.99 -4.39
N ASP A 19 -2.38 -2.54 -3.73
CA ASP A 19 -1.71 -1.96 -2.56
C ASP A 19 -0.29 -2.52 -2.40
N PHE A 20 0.46 -2.06 -1.40
CA PHE A 20 1.61 -2.80 -0.88
C PHE A 20 1.73 -2.61 0.63
N ALA A 21 2.29 -3.60 1.31
CA ALA A 21 2.42 -3.58 2.76
C ALA A 21 3.84 -3.91 3.22
N ALA A 22 4.25 -3.29 4.32
CA ALA A 22 5.44 -3.65 5.07
C ALA A 22 5.09 -3.82 6.54
N SER A 23 5.83 -4.67 7.24
CA SER A 23 5.68 -4.88 8.69
C SER A 23 6.95 -4.42 9.42
N LYS A 24 6.80 -3.99 10.67
CA LYS A 24 7.95 -3.73 11.55
C LYS A 24 8.67 -5.01 11.99
N THR A 25 7.94 -6.13 12.03
CA THR A 25 8.44 -7.43 12.54
C THR A 25 8.93 -8.35 11.43
N ASN A 26 8.58 -8.05 10.17
CA ASN A 26 9.05 -8.78 9.00
C ASN A 26 9.65 -7.77 8.02
N PRO A 27 10.97 -7.81 7.75
CA PRO A 27 11.69 -6.85 6.92
C PRO A 27 11.38 -7.04 5.43
N THR A 28 10.11 -7.15 5.05
CA THR A 28 9.71 -7.42 3.67
C THR A 28 8.63 -6.45 3.28
N LEU A 29 8.82 -5.77 2.15
CA LEU A 29 7.77 -5.05 1.44
C LEU A 29 7.09 -6.03 0.49
N ILE A 30 5.77 -6.12 0.53
CA ILE A 30 4.98 -7.09 -0.24
C ILE A 30 4.06 -6.32 -1.17
N ALA A 31 4.13 -6.61 -2.47
CA ALA A 31 3.16 -6.08 -3.44
C ALA A 31 1.85 -6.85 -3.29
N MET A 32 0.74 -6.11 -3.28
CA MET A 32 -0.61 -6.65 -3.15
C MET A 32 -1.43 -6.24 -4.38
N PRO A 33 -1.21 -6.86 -5.55
CA PRO A 33 -2.06 -6.61 -6.70
C PRO A 33 -3.48 -7.09 -6.43
N ALA A 34 -4.46 -6.41 -7.04
CA ALA A 34 -5.85 -6.86 -7.01
C ALA A 34 -5.94 -8.30 -7.55
N MET A 35 -6.46 -9.21 -6.72
CA MET A 35 -6.58 -10.63 -7.04
C MET A 35 -7.92 -10.96 -7.69
N VAL A 36 -8.94 -10.15 -7.39
CA VAL A 36 -10.29 -10.28 -7.92
C VAL A 36 -10.84 -8.88 -8.23
N PRO A 37 -11.80 -8.74 -9.16
CA PRO A 37 -12.48 -7.47 -9.36
C PRO A 37 -13.33 -7.08 -8.14
N PRO A 38 -13.58 -5.78 -7.92
CA PRO A 38 -14.52 -5.31 -6.90
C PRO A 38 -15.89 -6.00 -7.00
N TYR A 39 -16.42 -6.43 -5.86
CA TYR A 39 -17.70 -7.10 -5.76
C TYR A 39 -18.86 -6.10 -5.92
N ALA A 40 -19.74 -6.37 -6.87
CA ALA A 40 -20.93 -5.58 -7.16
C ALA A 40 -20.61 -4.07 -7.31
N ASN A 41 -21.15 -3.23 -6.43
CA ASN A 41 -20.96 -1.78 -6.45
C ASN A 41 -19.90 -1.29 -5.44
N ALA A 42 -19.10 -2.18 -4.87
CA ALA A 42 -18.01 -1.80 -3.99
C ALA A 42 -16.99 -0.94 -4.76
N ARG A 43 -16.47 0.07 -4.09
CA ARG A 43 -15.41 0.96 -4.59
C ARG A 43 -14.36 1.07 -3.51
N ASP A 44 -13.09 1.17 -3.89
CA ASP A 44 -12.08 1.47 -2.90
C ASP A 44 -12.32 2.85 -2.25
N ASP A 45 -11.76 3.02 -1.05
CA ASP A 45 -11.94 4.21 -0.25
C ASP A 45 -11.41 5.45 -0.98
N TYR A 46 -10.28 5.30 -1.70
CA TYR A 46 -9.68 6.39 -2.47
C TYR A 46 -10.63 6.90 -3.55
N HIS A 47 -11.22 6.01 -4.34
CA HIS A 47 -12.17 6.36 -5.40
C HIS A 47 -13.44 7.00 -4.82
N THR A 48 -13.95 6.46 -3.70
CA THR A 48 -15.12 7.00 -3.00
C THR A 48 -14.88 8.42 -2.52
N PHE A 49 -13.78 8.67 -1.82
CA PHE A 49 -13.44 10.01 -1.34
C PHE A 49 -13.03 10.96 -2.47
N SER A 50 -12.38 10.46 -3.53
CA SER A 50 -12.10 11.26 -4.73
C SER A 50 -13.39 11.76 -5.38
N ALA A 51 -14.38 10.89 -5.57
CA ALA A 51 -15.67 11.27 -6.14
C ALA A 51 -16.40 12.30 -5.25
N LEU A 52 -16.35 12.12 -3.94
CA LEU A 52 -16.91 13.09 -2.98
C LEU A 52 -16.19 14.44 -3.07
N ALA A 53 -14.86 14.45 -3.07
CA ALA A 53 -14.05 15.66 -3.18
C ALA A 53 -14.33 16.42 -4.49
N HIS A 54 -14.50 15.72 -5.60
CA HIS A 54 -14.93 16.33 -6.86
C HIS A 54 -16.30 16.98 -6.74
N ARG A 55 -17.26 16.32 -6.08
CA ARG A 55 -18.61 16.88 -5.87
C ARG A 55 -18.60 18.09 -4.95
N LEU A 56 -17.67 18.15 -4.00
CA LEU A 56 -17.47 19.27 -3.08
C LEU A 56 -16.55 20.38 -3.62
N GLY A 57 -16.01 20.23 -4.83
CA GLY A 57 -15.24 21.27 -5.52
C GLY A 57 -13.73 21.29 -5.25
N PHE A 58 -13.18 20.35 -4.48
CA PHE A 58 -11.74 20.28 -4.15
C PHE A 58 -11.05 19.00 -4.65
N GLY A 59 -11.67 18.28 -5.61
CA GLY A 59 -11.15 17.01 -6.13
C GLY A 59 -9.71 17.07 -6.65
N LYS A 60 -9.30 18.17 -7.31
CA LYS A 60 -7.89 18.34 -7.75
C LYS A 60 -6.90 18.42 -6.59
N GLN A 61 -7.29 19.07 -5.49
CA GLN A 61 -6.45 19.18 -4.29
C GLN A 61 -6.38 17.84 -3.55
N PHE A 62 -7.48 17.09 -3.51
CA PHE A 62 -7.53 15.76 -2.89
C PHE A 62 -6.70 14.73 -3.67
N THR A 63 -6.88 14.67 -4.99
CA THR A 63 -6.24 13.65 -5.83
C THR A 63 -4.80 14.01 -6.20
N GLU A 64 -4.45 15.30 -6.16
CA GLU A 64 -3.26 15.87 -6.78
C GLU A 64 -3.09 15.48 -8.27
N GLY A 65 -4.19 15.13 -8.95
CA GLY A 65 -4.17 14.65 -10.32
C GLY A 65 -3.63 13.22 -10.49
N ARG A 66 -3.44 12.45 -9.41
CA ARG A 66 -3.03 11.04 -9.44
C ARG A 66 -4.25 10.14 -9.26
N SER A 67 -4.20 8.96 -9.84
CA SER A 67 -5.05 7.81 -9.52
C SER A 67 -4.52 7.04 -8.31
N ALA A 68 -5.30 6.08 -7.80
CA ALA A 68 -4.84 5.22 -6.70
C ALA A 68 -3.53 4.49 -7.06
N ARG A 69 -3.41 4.02 -8.31
CA ARG A 69 -2.21 3.35 -8.82
C ARG A 69 -1.00 4.29 -8.84
N GLU A 70 -1.17 5.49 -9.36
CA GLU A 70 -0.11 6.50 -9.42
C GLU A 70 0.31 6.98 -8.02
N TRP A 71 -0.59 6.92 -7.02
CA TRP A 71 -0.23 7.15 -5.62
C TRP A 71 0.70 6.07 -5.08
N LEU A 72 0.49 4.79 -5.40
CA LEU A 72 1.40 3.71 -4.98
C LEU A 72 2.80 3.92 -5.58
N GLU A 73 2.88 4.23 -6.87
CA GLU A 73 4.13 4.55 -7.57
C GLU A 73 4.83 5.74 -6.93
N HIS A 74 4.10 6.84 -6.71
CA HIS A 74 4.65 8.04 -6.08
C HIS A 74 5.18 7.80 -4.67
N MET A 75 4.46 7.03 -3.85
CA MET A 75 4.89 6.70 -2.49
C MET A 75 6.12 5.80 -2.48
N TYR A 76 6.17 4.80 -3.36
CA TYR A 76 7.34 3.93 -3.51
C TYR A 76 8.57 4.73 -3.94
N ASP A 77 8.43 5.59 -4.94
CA ASP A 77 9.55 6.40 -5.45
C ASP A 77 10.07 7.35 -4.37
N LYS A 78 9.19 8.04 -3.65
CA LYS A 78 9.57 8.90 -2.53
C LYS A 78 10.31 8.13 -1.45
N TRP A 79 9.78 6.99 -1.03
CA TRP A 79 10.40 6.16 -0.01
C TRP A 79 11.78 5.65 -0.48
N SER A 80 11.88 5.17 -1.71
CA SER A 80 13.13 4.63 -2.27
C SER A 80 14.25 5.68 -2.35
N ALA A 81 13.90 6.94 -2.58
CA ALA A 81 14.85 8.05 -2.64
C ALA A 81 15.46 8.42 -1.28
N GLU A 82 14.85 8.00 -0.17
CA GLU A 82 15.33 8.23 1.19
C GLU A 82 16.24 7.10 1.73
N LEU A 83 16.41 6.02 0.96
CA LEU A 83 17.21 4.86 1.38
C LEU A 83 18.69 5.02 1.07
N ASP A 84 19.53 4.42 1.91
CA ASP A 84 20.99 4.35 1.75
C ASP A 84 21.46 3.05 1.08
N PHE A 85 20.53 2.20 0.64
CA PHE A 85 20.79 0.96 -0.09
C PHE A 85 19.93 0.89 -1.37
N PRO A 86 20.41 0.20 -2.42
CA PRO A 86 19.67 0.09 -3.67
C PRO A 86 18.43 -0.77 -3.51
N VAL A 87 17.34 -0.34 -4.15
CA VAL A 87 16.09 -1.10 -4.30
C VAL A 87 15.69 -1.14 -5.78
N PRO A 88 14.92 -2.16 -6.21
CA PRO A 88 14.44 -2.23 -7.60
C PRO A 88 13.52 -1.07 -7.95
N SER A 89 13.29 -0.82 -9.24
CA SER A 89 12.21 0.07 -9.67
C SER A 89 10.85 -0.45 -9.18
N PHE A 90 9.84 0.43 -9.10
CA PHE A 90 8.50 0.01 -8.72
C PHE A 90 7.96 -1.11 -9.62
N ALA A 91 8.17 -1.03 -10.93
CA ALA A 91 7.74 -2.06 -11.88
C ALA A 91 8.40 -3.42 -11.62
N GLU A 92 9.69 -3.44 -11.29
CA GLU A 92 10.43 -4.66 -10.94
C GLU A 92 9.98 -5.23 -9.61
N PHE A 93 9.78 -4.38 -8.59
CA PHE A 93 9.20 -4.76 -7.30
C PHE A 93 7.81 -5.38 -7.50
N TRP A 94 6.93 -4.70 -8.23
CA TRP A 94 5.55 -5.11 -8.46
C TRP A 94 5.48 -6.45 -9.18
N ARG A 95 6.32 -6.66 -10.19
CA ARG A 95 6.43 -7.94 -10.92
C ARG A 95 6.99 -9.06 -10.03
N THR A 96 7.93 -8.75 -9.14
CA THR A 96 8.56 -9.74 -8.25
C THR A 96 7.65 -10.14 -7.09
N GLY A 97 6.73 -9.25 -6.68
CA GLY A 97 5.75 -9.49 -5.63
C GLY A 97 6.25 -9.19 -4.22
N ARG A 98 7.57 -9.06 -4.02
CA ARG A 98 8.17 -8.71 -2.73
C ARG A 98 9.58 -8.13 -2.88
N LEU A 99 10.01 -7.41 -1.85
CA LEU A 99 11.34 -6.87 -1.66
C LEU A 99 11.77 -7.12 -0.21
N GLU A 100 12.86 -7.87 -0.03
CA GLU A 100 13.49 -8.04 1.28
C GLU A 100 14.31 -6.80 1.62
N LEU A 101 14.14 -6.29 2.83
CA LEU A 101 14.81 -5.12 3.37
C LEU A 101 15.93 -5.55 4.31
N PRO A 102 17.01 -4.76 4.45
CA PRO A 102 18.05 -5.03 5.42
C PRO A 102 17.47 -5.02 6.85
N CYS A 103 17.62 -6.12 7.60
CA CYS A 103 17.42 -6.10 9.04
C CYS A 103 18.57 -5.33 9.71
N ARG A 104 18.24 -4.40 10.61
CA ARG A 104 19.24 -3.85 11.54
C ARG A 104 19.80 -5.00 12.39
N THR A 105 21.01 -5.47 12.06
CA THR A 105 21.76 -6.37 12.94
C THR A 105 22.14 -5.60 14.19
N VAL A 106 21.71 -6.08 15.36
CA VAL A 106 22.22 -5.57 16.64
C VAL A 106 23.71 -5.91 16.70
N PRO A 107 24.61 -4.93 16.92
CA PRO A 107 26.04 -5.21 17.06
C PRO A 107 26.27 -6.30 18.12
N GLY A 108 26.94 -7.40 17.73
CA GLY A 108 27.21 -8.55 18.61
C GLY A 108 26.36 -9.81 18.36
N THR A 109 25.48 -9.83 17.36
CA THR A 109 24.78 -11.07 16.96
C THR A 109 25.62 -11.80 15.90
N PRO A 110 26.12 -13.03 16.16
CA PRO A 110 26.86 -13.79 15.17
C PRO A 110 25.97 -14.14 13.96
N PRO A 111 26.55 -14.24 12.74
CA PRO A 111 25.79 -14.59 11.54
C PRO A 111 25.18 -16.00 11.71
N GLY A 112 23.85 -16.10 11.60
CA GLY A 112 23.11 -17.37 11.66
C GLY A 112 22.07 -17.49 12.78
N MET A 113 21.91 -16.50 13.66
CA MET A 113 20.87 -16.53 14.69
C MET A 113 19.78 -15.49 14.43
N ASN A 114 18.89 -15.78 13.47
CA ASN A 114 17.57 -15.17 13.45
C ASN A 114 16.84 -15.61 14.72
N ARG A 115 16.65 -14.70 15.68
CA ARG A 115 15.79 -14.99 16.85
C ARG A 115 14.38 -15.23 16.35
N PRO A 116 13.67 -16.30 16.80
CA PRO A 116 12.27 -16.44 16.50
C PRO A 116 11.47 -15.41 17.32
N ASN A 117 10.48 -14.84 16.65
CA ASN A 117 9.36 -14.01 17.11
C ASN A 117 9.16 -13.88 18.64
N GLY A 118 9.11 -12.62 19.08
CA GLY A 118 8.45 -12.19 20.32
C GLY A 118 7.56 -10.99 20.01
#